data_AF-A0A517X1N9-F1
#
_entry.id   AF-A0A517X1N9-F1
#
_cell.length_a   1.000
_cell.length_b   1.000
_cell.length_c   1.000
_cell.angle_alpha   90.00
_cell.angle_beta   90.00
_cell.angle_gamma   90.00
#
_symmetry.space_group_name_H-M   'P 1'
#
loop_
_entity.id
_entity.type
_entity.pdbx_description
1 polymer ?
#
loop_
_entity_poly.entity_id
_entity_poly.type
_entity_poly.pdbx_seq_one_letter_code
_entity_poly.pdbx_strand_id
1 'polypeptide(L)'
;MAYEGEQWVVPMLGGHGGKNLGTTFQKIVRRAGVEEWPKPFQNCRSSRQTELEQQFPTYVVCAWLGNTPTVARKHYLTVTDNHFDDAAGKTGDANTRYDSRRLAKEKTSRS
;
A
#
# COMPACT_ATOMS: atom_id res chain seq x y z
N MET A 1 -20.58 11.78 8.52
CA MET A 1 -21.27 11.08 9.62
C MET A 1 -22.37 10.27 8.98
N ALA A 2 -22.65 9.05 9.44
CA ALA A 2 -23.78 8.29 8.93
C ALA A 2 -25.08 9.05 9.23
N TYR A 3 -26.00 9.11 8.27
CA TYR A 3 -27.32 9.70 8.50
C TYR A 3 -28.16 8.79 9.41
N GLU A 4 -29.19 9.36 10.02
CA GLU A 4 -30.08 8.61 10.90
C GLU A 4 -30.71 7.43 10.13
N GLY A 5 -30.50 6.21 10.65
CA GLY A 5 -30.93 4.95 9.99
C GLY A 5 -29.86 4.28 9.11
N GLU A 6 -28.71 4.90 8.86
CA GLU A 6 -27.63 4.27 8.07
C GLU A 6 -26.72 3.39 8.92
N GLN A 7 -26.40 2.20 8.39
CA GLN A 7 -25.49 1.27 9.03
C GLN A 7 -24.03 1.71 8.83
N TRP A 8 -23.28 1.76 9.94
CA TRP A 8 -21.84 1.99 9.90
C TRP A 8 -21.11 0.77 9.32
N VAL A 9 -20.18 1.00 8.39
CA VAL A 9 -19.28 -0.04 7.86
C VAL A 9 -18.45 -0.68 8.96
N VAL A 10 -18.10 0.10 9.99
CA VAL A 10 -17.44 -0.40 11.20
C VAL A 10 -18.40 -0.19 12.38
N PRO A 11 -19.26 -1.18 12.70
CA PRO A 11 -20.30 -1.03 13.72
C PRO A 11 -19.76 -0.61 15.10
N MET A 12 -18.54 -1.04 15.44
CA MET A 12 -17.88 -0.68 16.71
C MET A 12 -17.63 0.84 16.89
N LEU A 13 -17.62 1.60 15.79
CA LEU A 13 -17.47 3.05 15.77
C LEU A 13 -18.82 3.81 15.82
N GLY A 14 -19.95 3.10 15.84
CA GLY A 14 -21.27 3.72 15.90
C GLY A 14 -21.37 4.76 17.01
N GLY A 15 -21.74 5.99 16.64
CA GLY A 15 -21.84 7.13 17.56
C GLY A 15 -20.52 7.69 18.10
N HIS A 16 -19.37 7.10 17.76
CA HIS A 16 -18.06 7.45 18.33
C HIS A 16 -16.94 7.45 17.27
N GLY A 17 -17.05 8.35 16.29
CA GLY A 17 -16.09 8.47 15.18
C GLY A 17 -14.65 8.84 15.59
N GLY A 18 -14.42 9.26 16.84
CA GLY A 18 -13.10 9.58 17.37
C GLY A 18 -12.34 8.41 18.01
N LYS A 19 -12.92 7.20 18.06
CA LYS A 19 -12.23 6.04 18.67
C LYS A 19 -10.95 5.69 17.91
N ASN A 20 -9.87 5.50 18.64
CA ASN A 20 -8.57 5.14 18.07
C ASN A 20 -8.54 3.66 17.65
N LEU A 21 -8.59 3.40 16.34
CA LEU A 21 -8.45 2.06 15.76
C LEU A 21 -7.02 1.49 15.88
N GLY A 22 -6.02 2.34 16.12
CA GLY A 22 -4.61 1.97 16.18
C GLY A 22 -4.30 1.00 17.33
N THR A 23 -5.03 1.10 18.44
CA THR A 23 -4.85 0.18 19.58
C THR A 23 -5.22 -1.25 19.22
N THR A 24 -6.32 -1.45 18.49
CA THR A 24 -6.72 -2.79 18.03
C THR A 24 -5.75 -3.32 16.98
N PHE A 25 -5.27 -2.46 16.08
CA PHE A 25 -4.21 -2.80 15.12
C PHE A 25 -2.96 -3.33 15.85
N GLN A 26 -2.43 -2.59 16.81
CA GLN A 26 -1.24 -2.96 17.57
C GLN A 26 -1.42 -4.30 18.32
N LYS A 27 -2.60 -4.54 18.91
CA LYS A 27 -2.93 -5.84 19.52
C LYS A 27 -2.86 -6.99 18.53
N ILE A 28 -3.27 -6.79 17.27
CA ILE A 28 -3.19 -7.81 16.21
C ILE A 28 -1.73 -8.07 15.84
N VAL A 29 -0.95 -7.01 15.61
CA VAL A 29 0.49 -7.10 15.30
C VAL A 29 1.24 -7.89 16.38
N ARG A 30 1.02 -7.56 17.65
CA ARG A 30 1.61 -8.27 18.79
C ARG A 30 1.22 -9.74 18.83
N ARG A 31 -0.05 -10.08 18.54
CA ARG A 31 -0.51 -11.48 18.47
C ARG A 31 0.11 -12.25 17.31
N ALA A 32 0.50 -11.56 16.24
CA ALA A 32 1.21 -12.14 15.12
C ALA A 32 2.72 -12.35 15.39
N GLY A 33 3.22 -11.96 16.57
CA GLY A 33 4.64 -12.08 16.93
C GLY A 33 5.54 -11.06 16.22
N VAL A 34 4.95 -10.00 15.65
CA VAL A 34 5.68 -8.91 14.98
C VAL A 34 5.82 -7.75 15.96
N GLU A 35 6.92 -7.01 15.86
CA GLU A 35 7.13 -5.80 16.63
C GLU A 35 6.07 -4.73 16.30
N GLU A 36 5.54 -4.07 17.32
CA GLU A 36 4.48 -3.07 17.15
C GLU A 36 4.98 -1.84 16.38
N TRP A 37 4.30 -1.51 15.27
CA TRP A 37 4.68 -0.34 14.49
C TRP A 37 4.18 0.97 15.11
N PRO A 38 5.02 2.03 15.16
CA PRO A 38 4.57 3.36 15.53
C PRO A 38 3.66 3.92 14.43
N LYS A 39 2.51 4.52 14.79
CA LYS A 39 1.58 5.19 13.86
C LYS A 39 1.15 4.29 12.67
N PRO A 40 0.50 3.12 12.91
CA PRO A 40 0.28 2.09 11.88
C PRO A 40 -0.45 2.62 10.64
N PHE A 41 -1.56 3.34 10.80
CA PHE A 41 -2.32 3.86 9.65
C PHE A 41 -1.58 4.96 8.87
N GLN A 42 -0.76 5.77 9.54
CA GLN A 42 0.08 6.75 8.87
C GLN A 42 1.12 6.06 8.00
N ASN A 43 1.77 5.02 8.53
CA ASN A 43 2.80 4.27 7.80
C ASN A 43 2.19 3.47 6.64
N CYS A 44 1.07 2.77 6.86
CA CYS A 44 0.37 2.06 5.78
C CYS A 44 -0.02 3.03 4.65
N ARG A 45 -0.48 4.24 5.00
CA ARG A 45 -0.81 5.28 4.02
C ARG A 45 0.43 5.81 3.31
N SER A 46 1.55 6.01 4.04
CA SER A 46 2.83 6.42 3.47
C SER A 46 3.32 5.42 2.43
N SER A 47 3.38 4.13 2.78
CA SER A 47 3.73 3.06 1.84
C SER A 47 2.82 3.07 0.61
N ARG A 48 1.50 3.15 0.82
CA ARG A 48 0.56 3.15 -0.30
C ARG A 48 0.69 4.37 -1.21
N GLN A 49 0.94 5.54 -0.65
CA GLN A 49 1.16 6.76 -1.43
C GLN A 49 2.44 6.65 -2.27
N THR A 50 3.54 6.17 -1.69
CA THR A 50 4.80 5.95 -2.43
C THR A 50 4.61 4.97 -3.59
N GLU A 51 3.95 3.83 -3.38
CA GLU A 51 3.67 2.86 -4.45
C GLU A 51 2.82 3.44 -5.59
N LEU A 52 1.81 4.23 -5.26
CA LEU A 52 0.93 4.84 -6.26
C LEU A 52 1.66 5.91 -7.07
N GLU A 53 2.53 6.71 -6.46
CA GLU A 53 3.29 7.75 -7.15
C GLU A 53 4.40 7.20 -8.06
N GLN A 54 4.79 5.93 -7.90
CA GLN A 54 5.60 5.22 -8.89
C GLN A 54 4.82 4.88 -10.18
N GLN A 55 3.49 4.78 -10.11
CA GLN A 55 2.63 4.36 -11.22
C GLN A 55 1.84 5.51 -11.85
N PHE A 56 1.50 6.53 -11.06
CA PHE A 56 0.62 7.62 -11.46
C PHE A 56 1.20 8.99 -11.05
N PRO A 57 0.90 10.07 -11.80
CA PRO A 57 1.37 11.41 -11.45
C PRO A 57 0.89 11.86 -10.05
N THR A 58 1.76 12.58 -9.33
CA THR A 58 1.52 13.01 -7.94
C THR A 58 0.17 13.71 -7.73
N TYR A 59 -0.27 14.56 -8.67
CA TYR A 59 -1.52 15.31 -8.53
C TYR A 59 -2.77 14.40 -8.56
N VAL A 60 -2.71 13.29 -9.32
CA VAL A 60 -3.80 12.30 -9.39
C VAL A 60 -3.87 11.53 -8.08
N VAL A 61 -2.73 11.04 -7.60
CA VAL A 61 -2.64 10.30 -6.34
C VAL A 61 -3.06 11.18 -5.15
N CYS A 62 -2.62 12.44 -5.12
CA CYS A 62 -3.03 13.41 -4.12
C CYS A 62 -4.55 13.64 -4.11
N ALA A 63 -5.18 13.71 -5.29
CA ALA A 63 -6.64 13.82 -5.41
C ALA A 63 -7.38 12.59 -4.85
N TRP A 64 -6.88 11.37 -5.12
CA TRP A 64 -7.48 10.14 -4.57
C TRP A 64 -7.31 10.01 -3.07
N LEU A 65 -6.13 10.33 -2.57
CA LEU A 65 -5.80 10.15 -1.16
C LEU A 65 -6.29 11.33 -0.30
N GLY A 66 -6.66 12.46 -0.90
CA GLY A 66 -7.18 13.62 -0.18
C GLY A 66 -6.08 14.42 0.54
N ASN A 67 -4.93 14.63 -0.09
CA ASN A 67 -3.88 15.52 0.40
C ASN A 67 -3.33 16.41 -0.72
N THR A 68 -2.44 17.34 -0.37
CA THR A 68 -1.73 18.17 -1.35
C THR A 68 -0.34 17.58 -1.64
N PRO A 69 0.27 17.90 -2.79
CA PRO A 69 1.65 17.46 -3.09
C PRO A 69 2.66 17.90 -2.03
N THR A 70 2.45 19.05 -1.38
CA THR A 70 3.31 19.51 -0.28
C THR A 70 3.17 18.62 0.95
N VAL A 71 1.94 18.23 1.31
CA VAL A 71 1.69 17.30 2.43
C VAL A 71 2.23 15.90 2.10
N ALA A 72 2.05 15.44 0.87
CA ALA A 72 2.59 14.18 0.37
C ALA A 72 4.11 14.09 0.58
N ARG A 73 4.86 15.06 0.03
CA ARG A 73 6.32 15.14 0.17
C ARG A 73 6.79 15.24 1.61
N LYS A 74 6.04 15.96 2.47
CA LYS A 74 6.45 16.19 3.86
C LYS A 74 6.19 14.98 4.78
N HIS A 75 5.15 14.19 4.51
CA HIS A 75 4.62 13.25 5.50
C HIS A 75 4.42 11.81 5.02
N TYR A 76 4.37 11.57 3.71
CA TYR A 76 3.96 10.29 3.16
C TYR A 76 4.95 9.71 2.14
N LEU A 77 5.67 10.52 1.37
CA LEU A 77 6.64 10.01 0.41
C LEU A 77 7.95 9.60 1.10
N THR A 78 8.30 8.33 0.95
CA THR A 78 9.54 7.75 1.49
C THR A 78 10.39 7.18 0.36
N VAL A 79 11.71 7.42 0.41
CA VAL A 79 12.67 6.74 -0.46
C VAL A 79 12.92 5.34 0.11
N THR A 80 12.78 4.31 -0.72
CA THR A 80 12.93 2.91 -0.33
C THR A 80 14.19 2.32 -0.96
N ASP A 81 14.68 1.21 -0.40
CA ASP A 81 15.82 0.46 -0.97
C ASP A 81 15.55 0.03 -2.42
N ASN A 82 14.29 -0.32 -2.73
CA ASN A 82 13.89 -0.64 -4.10
C ASN A 82 14.15 0.52 -5.07
N HIS A 83 13.96 1.78 -4.66
CA HIS A 83 14.29 2.91 -5.53
C HIS A 83 15.78 3.00 -5.84
N PHE A 84 16.64 2.64 -4.88
CA PHE A 84 18.09 2.59 -5.11
C PHE A 84 18.46 1.43 -6.03
N ASP A 85 17.86 0.27 -5.84
CA ASP A 85 18.10 -0.90 -6.70
C ASP A 85 17.60 -0.68 -8.13
N ASP A 86 16.43 -0.03 -8.30
CA ASP A 86 15.88 0.41 -9.59
C ASP A 86 16.82 1.39 -10.28
N ALA A 87 17.26 2.44 -9.57
CA ALA A 87 18.19 3.43 -10.13
C ALA A 87 19.56 2.82 -10.47
N ALA A 88 20.00 1.81 -9.73
CA ALA A 88 21.23 1.07 -10.00
C ALA A 88 21.08 0.02 -11.13
N GLY A 89 19.88 -0.14 -11.70
CA GLY A 89 19.60 -1.11 -12.75
C GLY A 89 19.64 -2.57 -12.28
N LYS A 90 19.55 -2.82 -10.97
CA LYS A 90 19.57 -4.18 -10.40
C LYS A 90 18.26 -4.92 -10.57
N THR A 91 17.17 -4.20 -10.80
CA THR A 91 15.84 -4.75 -11.12
C THR A 91 15.66 -4.94 -12.63
N GLY A 92 16.67 -5.53 -13.29
CA GLY A 92 16.53 -6.03 -14.66
C GLY A 92 15.69 -7.31 -14.70
N ASP A 93 14.51 -7.22 -15.31
CA ASP A 93 13.72 -8.33 -15.88
C ASP A 93 13.31 -9.50 -14.98
N ALA A 94 12.44 -9.24 -14.00
CA ALA A 94 11.58 -10.31 -13.45
C ALA A 94 10.51 -10.78 -14.47
N ASN A 95 10.19 -9.97 -15.49
CA ASN A 95 9.16 -10.29 -16.49
C ASN A 95 9.62 -11.32 -17.54
N THR A 96 10.93 -11.49 -17.75
CA THR A 96 11.50 -12.49 -18.68
C THR A 96 11.44 -13.93 -18.14
N ARG A 97 11.19 -14.13 -16.84
CA ARG A 97 11.08 -15.47 -16.23
C ARG A 97 9.72 -16.13 -16.39
N TYR A 98 8.68 -15.40 -16.78
CA TYR A 98 7.33 -15.95 -16.99
C TYR A 98 7.12 -16.48 -18.41
N ASP A 99 7.79 -15.89 -19.41
CA ASP A 99 7.59 -16.22 -20.83
C ASP A 99 8.33 -17.51 -21.28
N SER A 100 9.51 -17.76 -20.70
CA SER A 100 10.36 -18.91 -21.07
C SER A 100 9.79 -20.29 -20.69
N ARG A 101 8.84 -20.36 -19.74
CA ARG A 101 8.19 -21.63 -19.35
C ARG A 101 6.92 -21.96 -20.17
N ARG A 102 6.32 -20.97 -20.84
CA ARG A 102 5.09 -21.16 -21.63
C ARG A 102 5.40 -21.62 -23.06
N LEU A 103 6.46 -21.07 -23.66
CA LEU A 103 6.93 -21.44 -25.01
C LEU A 103 7.54 -22.86 -25.10
N ALA A 104 7.99 -23.43 -23.98
CA ALA A 104 8.55 -24.79 -23.94
C ALA A 104 7.47 -25.90 -23.97
N LYS A 105 6.24 -25.62 -23.49
CA LYS A 105 5.15 -26.61 -23.46
C LYS A 105 4.40 -26.74 -24.79
N GLU A 106 4.34 -25.69 -25.60
CA GLU A 106 3.64 -25.73 -26.90
C GLU A 106 4.42 -26.47 -28.00
N LYS A 107 5.76 -26.48 -27.93
CA LYS A 107 6.59 -27.22 -28.93
C LYS A 107 6.62 -28.73 -28.70
N THR A 108 6.33 -29.20 -27.49
CA THR A 108 6.39 -30.64 -27.14
C THR A 108 5.08 -31.38 -27.47
N SER A 109 3.97 -30.66 -27.68
CA SER A 109 2.65 -31.26 -27.97
C SER A 109 2.33 -31.39 -29.46
N ARG A 110 3.27 -31.04 -30.35
CA ARG A 110 3.05 -30.95 -31.81
C ARG A 110 3.94 -31.90 -32.60
N SER A 111 4.42 -32.97 -31.96
CA SER A 111 5.18 -34.04 -32.61
C SER A 111 4.56 -35.40 -32.36
#